data_AF-A0A2D4HBQ2-F1
#
_entry.id   AF-A0A2D4HBQ2-F1
#
_cell.length_a   1.000
_cell.length_b   1.000
_cell.length_c   1.000
_cell.angle_alpha   90.00
_cell.angle_beta   90.00
_cell.angle_gamma   90.00
#
_symmetry.space_group_name_H-M   'P 1'
#
loop_
_entity.id
_entity.type
_entity.pdbx_description
1 polymer ?
#
loop_
_entity_poly.entity_id
_entity_poly.type
_entity_poly.pdbx_seq_one_letter_code
_entity_poly.pdbx_strand_id
1 'polypeptide(L)'
;MLLQAVIEGIGGQASRNLMDHFAEILFALNKHCFSYLSVWIKEVMQQEGFPSTRVSPEQKHIFSQQILRERVNKRRVKEMVKEFTLLCRGLHGTEYTADY
;
A
#
# COMPACT_ATOMS: atom_id res chain seq x y z
N MET A 1 8.98 7.49 9.88
CA MET A 1 8.13 8.54 9.26
C MET A 1 6.71 8.00 9.03
N LEU A 2 5.68 8.86 8.93
CA LEU A 2 4.27 8.43 8.80
C LEU A 2 4.02 7.45 7.64
N LEU A 3 4.50 7.77 6.43
CA LEU A 3 4.31 6.91 5.26
C LEU A 3 4.90 5.51 5.48
N GLN A 4 6.10 5.42 6.03
CA GLN A 4 6.74 4.14 6.31
C GLN A 4 5.89 3.29 7.26
N ALA A 5 5.41 3.86 8.38
CA ALA A 5 4.56 3.14 9.33
C ALA A 5 3.24 2.66 8.70
N VAL A 6 2.65 3.47 7.81
CA VAL A 6 1.45 3.09 7.04
C VAL A 6 1.76 1.88 6.15
N ILE A 7 2.89 1.90 5.42
CA ILE A 7 3.25 0.83 4.50
C ILE A 7 3.70 -0.44 5.25
N GLU A 8 4.30 -0.34 6.43
CA GLU A 8 4.58 -1.46 7.34
C GLU A 8 3.29 -2.12 7.84
N GLY A 9 2.29 -1.31 8.23
CA GLY A 9 0.96 -1.79 8.62
C GLY A 9 0.30 -2.57 7.49
N ILE A 10 0.34 -2.03 6.27
CA ILE A 10 -0.14 -2.71 5.06
C ILE A 10 0.67 -3.99 4.78
N GLY A 11 1.98 -3.96 5.01
CA GLY A 11 2.91 -5.07 4.79
C GLY A 11 2.67 -6.30 5.64
N GLY A 12 1.99 -6.16 6.79
CA GLY A 12 1.81 -7.29 7.69
C GLY A 12 1.67 -6.90 9.16
N GLN A 13 2.21 -5.75 9.54
CA GLN A 13 2.43 -5.39 10.95
C GLN A 13 1.16 -4.91 11.68
N ALA A 14 0.05 -4.76 10.96
CA ALA A 14 -1.24 -4.39 11.52
C ALA A 14 -2.32 -5.41 11.16
N SER A 15 -3.47 -5.37 11.85
CA SER A 15 -4.63 -6.19 11.47
C SER A 15 -5.18 -5.77 10.10
N ARG A 16 -5.68 -6.74 9.32
CA ARG A 16 -6.31 -6.47 8.01
C ARG A 16 -7.54 -5.57 8.12
N ASN A 17 -8.23 -5.56 9.26
CA ASN A 17 -9.40 -4.71 9.49
C ASN A 17 -9.05 -3.20 9.46
N LEU A 18 -7.76 -2.86 9.53
CA LEU A 18 -7.26 -1.49 9.47
C LEU A 18 -6.86 -1.04 8.06
N MET A 19 -6.89 -1.91 7.04
CA MET A 19 -6.43 -1.57 5.69
C MET A 19 -7.20 -0.40 5.07
N ASP A 20 -8.50 -0.34 5.31
CA ASP A 20 -9.34 0.78 4.87
C ASP A 20 -8.85 2.10 5.46
N HIS A 21 -8.44 2.12 6.73
CA HIS A 21 -7.93 3.30 7.42
C HIS A 21 -6.57 3.74 6.84
N PHE A 22 -5.66 2.78 6.61
CA PHE A 22 -4.38 3.06 5.95
C PHE A 22 -4.55 3.60 4.53
N ALA A 23 -5.51 3.07 3.77
CA ALA A 23 -5.86 3.58 2.45
C ALA A 23 -6.36 5.03 2.51
N GLU A 24 -7.10 5.43 3.55
CA GLU A 24 -7.53 6.82 3.71
C GLU A 24 -6.34 7.76 3.96
N ILE A 25 -5.35 7.32 4.74
CA ILE A 25 -4.11 8.07 4.99
C ILE A 25 -3.33 8.24 3.68
N LEU A 26 -3.15 7.16 2.89
CA LEU A 26 -2.48 7.24 1.59
C LEU A 26 -3.22 8.16 0.62
N PHE A 27 -4.56 8.09 0.59
CA PHE A 27 -5.37 8.98 -0.24
C PHE A 27 -5.23 10.45 0.19
N ALA A 28 -5.26 10.73 1.49
CA ALA A 28 -5.07 12.08 2.01
C ALA A 28 -3.66 12.64 1.68
N LEU A 29 -2.62 11.82 1.83
CA LEU A 29 -1.25 12.18 1.45
C LEU A 29 -1.14 12.44 -0.06
N ASN A 30 -1.77 11.62 -0.89
CA ASN A 30 -1.77 11.82 -2.34
C ASN A 30 -2.47 13.14 -2.71
N LYS A 31 -3.63 13.40 -2.11
CA LYS A 31 -4.44 14.59 -2.41
C LYS A 31 -3.79 15.89 -1.94
N HIS A 32 -3.24 15.92 -0.74
CA HIS A 32 -2.79 17.14 -0.07
C HIS A 32 -1.27 17.34 -0.05
N CYS A 33 -0.49 16.26 -0.19
CA CYS A 33 0.96 16.28 -0.04
C CYS A 33 1.66 15.55 -1.19
N PHE A 34 1.13 15.64 -2.41
CA PHE A 34 1.59 14.86 -3.57
C PHE A 34 3.10 14.97 -3.83
N SER A 35 3.66 16.18 -3.77
CA SER A 35 5.09 16.43 -3.99
C SER A 35 5.94 15.59 -3.04
N TYR A 36 5.63 15.62 -1.74
CA TYR A 36 6.29 14.81 -0.72
C TYR A 36 6.04 13.31 -0.90
N LEU A 37 4.78 12.90 -1.13
CA LEU A 37 4.44 11.50 -1.34
C LEU A 37 5.22 10.89 -2.51
N SER A 38 5.37 11.62 -3.62
CA SER A 38 6.05 11.17 -4.84
C SER A 38 7.53 10.86 -4.64
N VAL A 39 8.16 11.49 -3.65
CA VAL A 39 9.55 11.25 -3.25
C VAL A 39 9.60 10.12 -2.23
N TRP A 40 8.88 10.28 -1.11
CA TRP A 40 8.95 9.34 0.01
C TRP A 40 8.52 7.92 -0.34
N ILE A 41 7.51 7.75 -1.20
CA ILE A 41 7.05 6.40 -1.56
C ILE A 41 8.12 5.63 -2.34
N LYS A 42 8.93 6.32 -3.16
CA LYS A 42 10.01 5.70 -3.93
C LYS A 42 11.16 5.32 -3.00
N GLU A 43 11.55 6.22 -2.11
CA GLU A 43 12.63 5.98 -1.13
C GLU A 43 12.30 4.80 -0.21
N VAL A 44 11.09 4.79 0.35
CA VAL A 44 10.64 3.73 1.27
C VAL A 44 10.54 2.37 0.55
N MET A 45 10.01 2.34 -0.67
CA MET A 45 9.81 1.08 -1.42
C MET A 45 11.08 0.48 -2.02
N GLN A 46 12.18 1.25 -2.10
CA GLN A 46 13.48 0.75 -2.54
C GLN A 46 14.16 -0.17 -1.51
N GLN A 47 13.72 -0.13 -0.25
CA GLN A 47 14.29 -0.95 0.81
C GLN A 47 14.08 -2.45 0.52
N GLU A 48 15.17 -3.22 0.61
CA GLU A 48 15.12 -4.66 0.43
C GLU A 48 14.29 -5.32 1.54
N GLY A 49 13.48 -6.32 1.20
CA GLY A 49 12.58 -6.99 2.15
C GLY A 49 11.42 -6.13 2.68
N PHE A 50 11.34 -4.85 2.34
CA PHE A 50 10.27 -3.95 2.74
C PHE A 50 9.16 -3.85 1.69
N PRO A 51 7.86 -3.81 2.03
CA PRO A 51 7.30 -4.01 3.37
C PRO A 51 7.11 -5.49 3.74
N SER A 52 7.44 -6.40 2.81
CA SER A 52 7.49 -7.84 3.02
C SER A 52 8.49 -8.47 2.06
N THR A 53 9.15 -9.55 2.47
CA THR A 53 10.04 -10.36 1.63
C THR A 53 9.28 -11.13 0.54
N ARG A 54 7.95 -11.15 0.61
CA ARG A 54 7.07 -11.87 -0.33
C ARG A 54 6.69 -11.06 -1.56
N VAL A 55 7.03 -9.77 -1.60
CA VAL A 55 6.66 -8.87 -2.69
C VAL A 55 7.86 -8.59 -3.57
N SER A 56 7.72 -8.80 -4.87
CA SER A 56 8.78 -8.55 -5.84
C SER A 56 9.03 -7.05 -6.04
N PRO A 57 10.23 -6.64 -6.49
CA PRO A 57 10.51 -5.24 -6.82
C PRO A 57 9.50 -4.65 -7.83
N GLU A 58 9.06 -5.45 -8.81
CA GLU A 58 8.05 -5.06 -9.79
C GLU A 58 6.69 -4.78 -9.14
N GLN A 59 6.24 -5.65 -8.24
CA GLN A 59 4.99 -5.44 -7.50
C GLN A 59 5.02 -4.18 -6.62
N LYS A 60 6.17 -3.90 -5.98
CA LYS A 60 6.37 -2.64 -5.24
C LYS A 60 6.29 -1.43 -6.17
N HIS A 61 6.91 -1.51 -7.35
CA HIS A 61 6.89 -0.45 -8.34
C HIS A 61 5.46 -0.17 -8.85
N ILE A 62 4.74 -1.23 -9.25
CA ILE A 62 3.35 -1.14 -9.71
C ILE A 62 2.46 -0.48 -8.66
N PHE A 63 2.51 -0.97 -7.41
CA PHE A 63 1.70 -0.41 -6.33
C PHE A 63 2.03 1.08 -6.10
N SER A 64 3.32 1.44 -6.10
CA SER A 64 3.75 2.84 -5.93
C SER A 64 3.21 3.73 -7.04
N GLN A 65 3.31 3.30 -8.30
CA GLN A 65 2.80 4.03 -9.46
C GLN A 65 1.27 4.18 -9.41
N GLN A 66 0.58 3.12 -9.04
CA GLN A 66 -0.87 3.11 -8.90
C GLN A 66 -1.35 4.08 -7.81
N ILE A 67 -0.71 4.06 -6.63
CA ILE A 67 -1.01 5.01 -5.55
C ILE A 67 -0.75 6.45 -5.98
N LEU A 68 0.32 6.73 -6.73
CA LEU A 68 0.62 8.09 -7.19
C LEU A 68 -0.39 8.59 -8.24
N ARG A 69 -0.86 7.71 -9.13
CA ARG A 69 -1.82 8.07 -10.18
C ARG A 69 -3.22 8.30 -9.65
N GLU A 70 -3.63 7.59 -8.60
CA GLU A 70 -4.99 7.64 -8.10
C GLU A 70 -5.20 8.78 -7.09
N ARG A 71 -5.56 9.96 -7.60
CA ARG A 71 -5.68 11.19 -6.82
C ARG A 71 -7.11 11.54 -6.40
N VAL A 72 -8.11 10.85 -6.97
CA VAL A 72 -9.52 11.27 -6.86
C VAL A 72 -10.43 10.14 -6.40
N ASN A 73 -10.16 8.89 -6.78
CA ASN A 73 -11.00 7.75 -6.45
C ASN A 73 -10.50 7.04 -5.19
N LYS A 74 -11.00 7.49 -4.03
CA LYS A 74 -10.71 6.87 -2.72
C LYS A 74 -11.05 5.38 -2.67
N ARG A 75 -12.13 4.95 -3.34
CA ARG A 75 -12.52 3.53 -3.40
C ARG A 75 -11.44 2.70 -4.09
N ARG A 76 -10.89 3.21 -5.20
CA ARG A 76 -9.80 2.54 -5.91
C ARG A 76 -8.54 2.42 -5.05
N VAL A 77 -8.19 3.43 -4.26
CA VAL A 77 -7.08 3.34 -3.31
C VAL A 77 -7.28 2.23 -2.28
N LYS A 78 -8.50 2.07 -1.76
CA LYS A 78 -8.83 0.96 -0.84
C LYS A 78 -8.61 -0.39 -1.49
N GLU A 79 -9.14 -0.60 -2.70
CA GLU A 79 -8.95 -1.85 -3.46
C GLU A 79 -7.47 -2.17 -3.65
N MET A 80 -6.66 -1.19 -4.07
CA MET A 80 -5.22 -1.37 -4.28
C MET A 80 -4.48 -1.73 -2.98
N VAL A 81 -4.83 -1.11 -1.85
CA VAL A 81 -4.25 -1.45 -0.54
C VAL A 81 -4.65 -2.86 -0.10
N LYS A 82 -5.90 -3.25 -0.31
CA LYS A 82 -6.40 -4.60 0.00
C LYS A 82 -5.67 -5.66 -0.83
N GLU A 83 -5.54 -5.46 -2.14
CA GLU A 83 -4.80 -6.35 -3.04
C GLU A 83 -3.32 -6.46 -2.62
N PHE A 84 -2.68 -5.32 -2.31
CA PHE A 84 -1.27 -5.29 -1.96
C PHE A 84 -0.97 -5.94 -0.61
N THR A 85 -1.82 -5.78 0.42
CA THR A 85 -1.62 -6.48 1.70
C THR A 85 -1.71 -8.00 1.54
N LEU A 86 -2.55 -8.50 0.63
CA LEU A 86 -2.66 -9.93 0.34
C LEU A 86 -1.36 -10.46 -0.28
N LEU A 87 -0.74 -9.70 -1.19
CA LEU A 87 0.59 -10.03 -1.71
C LEU A 87 1.64 -10.07 -0.59
N CYS A 88 1.67 -9.03 0.25
CA CYS A 88 2.62 -8.94 1.36
C CYS A 88 2.50 -10.12 2.34
N ARG A 89 1.28 -10.62 2.53
CA ARG A 89 0.96 -11.73 3.43
C ARG A 89 0.97 -13.10 2.74
N GLY A 90 1.22 -13.19 1.43
CA GLY A 90 1.18 -14.45 0.68
C GLY A 90 -0.22 -15.08 0.62
N LEU A 91 -1.27 -14.26 0.70
CA LEU A 91 -2.68 -14.69 0.64
C LEU A 91 -3.32 -14.39 -0.73
N HIS A 92 -2.57 -13.81 -1.66
CA HIS A 92 -3.07 -13.50 -2.99
C HIS A 92 -3.37 -14.79 -3.77
N GLY A 93 -4.56 -14.89 -4.35
CA GLY A 93 -5.01 -16.11 -5.06
C GLY A 93 -5.56 -17.22 -4.14
N THR A 94 -5.70 -16.98 -2.84
CA THR A 94 -6.38 -17.89 -1.90
C THR A 94 -7.85 -17.48 -1.72
N GLU A 95 -8.73 -18.39 -1.30
CA GLU A 95 -10.18 -18.17 -1.10
C GLU A 95 -10.53 -17.03 -0.13
N TYR A 96 -9.54 -16.47 0.59
CA TYR A 96 -9.68 -15.29 1.45
C TYR A 96 -9.88 -13.95 0.73
N THR A 97 -9.98 -13.94 -0.61
CA THR A 97 -10.47 -12.77 -1.35
C THR A 97 -11.94 -12.46 -1.08
N ALA A 98 -12.71 -13.39 -0.50
CA ALA A 98 -14.14 -13.27 -0.28
C ALA A 98 -14.56 -12.42 0.94
N ASP A 99 -13.66 -12.13 1.90
CA ASP A 99 -13.99 -11.42 3.15
C ASP A 99 -13.60 -9.93 3.16
N TYR A 100 -13.95 -9.16 2.12
CA TYR A 100 -13.61 -7.73 2.05
C TYR A 100 -14.71 -6.78 1.57
#